data_AF-A0A7C4XZV3-F1
#
_entry.id   AF-A0A7C4XZV3-F1
#
_cell.length_a   1.000
_cell.length_b   1.000
_cell.length_c   1.000
_cell.angle_alpha   90.00
_cell.angle_beta   90.00
_cell.angle_gamma   90.00
#
_symmetry.space_group_name_H-M   'P 1'
#
loop_
_entity.id
_entity.type
_entity.pdbx_description
1 polymer ?
#
loop_
_entity_poly.entity_id
_entity_poly.type
_entity_poly.pdbx_seq_one_letter_code
_entity_poly.pdbx_strand_id
1 'polypeptide(L)'
;MGAERTAPLPPGSTIGILGSGQLGRMLALAAARLGFRTHVYADEEGPAFDVSAQASVGAFEDVARIEAFAHSVDVVTYEFENVPLAAAAAADRIRPVRPGPKALQVAQDRLEEKRFAESLGLAVARYAAVDRVEVLADAARSVGLPAILKTRRFGYDGKGQATVATAEEAARAFEAVGRMASVLEARIDFAFEVSVLVVRSLEGKTAFYDIPLNTHTGGILARSVVPSPLAADEQASAQAMAARIADALGYVGVLAVEMFYLGNAPQPFLINELAPRVHNSGHWTLDACAVSQFENHVRAIAGWPLGPTERHCDAEMENLIGADVERWLELAGEPMAALHIYGKRHARAGRKMGHVTRLKPRPPF
;
A
#
# COMPACT_ATOMS: atom_id res chain seq x y z
N MET A 1 5.49 -10.41 29.74
CA MET A 1 4.65 -10.22 28.53
C MET A 1 5.35 -9.54 27.35
N GLY A 2 6.46 -8.78 27.53
CA GLY A 2 7.14 -8.11 26.41
C GLY A 2 8.07 -8.99 25.56
N ALA A 3 8.84 -9.90 26.18
CA ALA A 3 9.88 -10.68 25.47
C ALA A 3 9.34 -11.78 24.53
N GLU A 4 8.23 -12.44 24.89
CA GLU A 4 7.59 -13.45 24.04
C GLU A 4 6.96 -12.85 22.78
N ARG A 5 6.52 -11.59 22.85
CA ARG A 5 5.96 -10.91 21.67
C ARG A 5 7.04 -10.55 20.66
N THR A 6 8.34 -10.64 20.98
CA THR A 6 9.42 -10.23 20.07
C THR A 6 10.32 -11.34 19.57
N ALA A 7 10.11 -12.58 20.00
CA ALA A 7 10.89 -13.71 19.51
C ALA A 7 10.57 -14.03 18.02
N PRO A 8 11.57 -14.42 17.22
CA PRO A 8 11.34 -14.90 15.86
C PRO A 8 10.44 -16.14 15.88
N LEU A 9 9.40 -16.16 15.03
CA LEU A 9 8.53 -17.32 14.89
C LEU A 9 9.24 -18.46 14.15
N PRO A 10 9.20 -19.71 14.62
CA PRO A 10 9.80 -20.83 13.91
C PRO A 10 9.00 -21.19 12.64
N PRO A 11 9.62 -21.84 11.64
CA PRO A 11 8.88 -22.52 10.58
C PRO A 11 7.81 -23.47 11.16
N GLY A 12 6.65 -23.56 10.51
CA GLY A 12 5.48 -24.27 11.01
C GLY A 12 4.48 -23.40 11.77
N SER A 13 4.88 -22.21 12.23
CA SER A 13 3.97 -21.21 12.80
C SER A 13 2.92 -20.73 11.78
N THR A 14 1.82 -20.19 12.29
CA THR A 14 0.69 -19.71 11.48
C THR A 14 0.60 -18.19 11.48
N ILE A 15 0.61 -17.60 10.29
CA ILE A 15 0.38 -16.17 10.06
C ILE A 15 -1.09 -15.93 9.74
N GLY A 16 -1.75 -15.10 10.54
CA GLY A 16 -3.09 -14.61 10.27
C GLY A 16 -3.07 -13.44 9.29
N ILE A 17 -3.93 -13.45 8.27
CA ILE A 17 -4.08 -12.36 7.31
C ILE A 17 -5.53 -11.87 7.33
N LEU A 18 -5.75 -10.59 7.68
CA LEU A 18 -7.03 -9.92 7.54
C LEU A 18 -7.17 -9.37 6.11
N GLY A 19 -8.13 -9.92 5.35
CA GLY A 19 -8.39 -9.61 3.94
C GLY A 19 -8.04 -10.76 3.00
N SER A 20 -8.87 -10.95 1.98
CA SER A 20 -8.85 -12.12 1.07
C SER A 20 -8.38 -11.80 -0.35
N GLY A 21 -7.92 -10.58 -0.63
CA GLY A 21 -7.50 -10.09 -1.93
C GLY A 21 -6.18 -10.66 -2.46
N GLN A 22 -5.68 -10.03 -3.54
CA GLN A 22 -4.46 -10.48 -4.21
C GLN A 22 -3.19 -10.25 -3.38
N LEU A 23 -3.20 -9.25 -2.48
CA LEU A 23 -2.03 -8.93 -1.67
C LEU A 23 -1.85 -10.00 -0.59
N GLY A 24 -2.94 -10.42 0.04
CA GLY A 24 -3.02 -11.55 0.96
C GLY A 24 -2.64 -12.86 0.28
N ARG A 25 -3.05 -13.08 -0.98
CA ARG A 25 -2.58 -14.22 -1.79
C ARG A 25 -1.07 -14.24 -1.91
N MET A 26 -0.45 -13.12 -2.29
CA MET A 26 1.00 -13.04 -2.48
C MET A 26 1.77 -13.12 -1.15
N LEU A 27 1.21 -12.59 -0.05
CA LEU A 27 1.73 -12.80 1.30
C LEU A 27 1.68 -14.28 1.70
N ALA A 28 0.56 -14.98 1.43
CA ALA A 28 0.41 -16.39 1.75
C ALA A 28 1.37 -17.29 0.94
N LEU A 29 1.56 -16.99 -0.36
CA LEU A 29 2.55 -17.68 -1.18
C LEU A 29 3.99 -17.46 -0.68
N ALA A 30 4.33 -16.24 -0.28
CA ALA A 30 5.64 -15.94 0.31
C ALA A 30 5.83 -16.63 1.67
N ALA A 31 4.80 -16.65 2.51
CA ALA A 31 4.81 -17.34 3.80
C ALA A 31 5.01 -18.85 3.65
N ALA A 32 4.31 -19.48 2.70
CA ALA A 32 4.44 -20.90 2.41
C ALA A 32 5.86 -21.29 1.97
N ARG A 33 6.53 -20.45 1.17
CA ARG A 33 7.94 -20.66 0.77
C ARG A 33 8.90 -20.68 1.95
N LEU A 34 8.59 -19.97 3.04
CA LEU A 34 9.38 -19.93 4.27
C LEU A 34 8.97 -21.00 5.30
N GLY A 35 8.02 -21.86 4.96
CA GLY A 35 7.52 -22.91 5.85
C GLY A 35 6.47 -22.44 6.86
N PHE A 36 5.91 -21.25 6.71
CA PHE A 36 4.77 -20.80 7.52
C PHE A 36 3.45 -21.31 6.95
N ARG A 37 2.49 -21.55 7.84
CA ARG A 37 1.08 -21.73 7.47
C ARG A 37 0.39 -20.37 7.45
N THR A 38 -0.72 -20.25 6.74
CA THR A 38 -1.57 -19.05 6.79
C THR A 38 -3.01 -19.38 7.12
N HIS A 39 -3.64 -18.49 7.88
CA HIS A 39 -5.07 -18.44 8.09
C HIS A 39 -5.59 -17.08 7.62
N VAL A 40 -6.47 -17.06 6.62
CA VAL A 40 -7.09 -15.82 6.12
C VAL A 40 -8.45 -15.61 6.77
N TYR A 41 -8.74 -14.39 7.20
CA TYR A 41 -10.06 -13.96 7.64
C TYR A 41 -10.55 -12.79 6.79
N ALA A 42 -11.76 -12.88 6.26
CA ALA A 42 -12.39 -11.80 5.50
C ALA A 42 -13.92 -11.87 5.58
N ASP A 43 -14.58 -10.78 5.20
CA ASP A 43 -16.03 -10.68 5.02
C ASP A 43 -16.53 -11.44 3.78
N GLU A 44 -15.68 -11.55 2.75
CA GLU A 44 -15.95 -12.31 1.53
C GLU A 44 -14.78 -13.22 1.09
N GLU A 45 -15.09 -14.28 0.36
CA GLU A 45 -14.08 -15.12 -0.29
C GLU A 45 -13.26 -14.33 -1.32
N GLY A 46 -11.97 -14.64 -1.41
CA GLY A 46 -11.09 -14.00 -2.38
C GLY A 46 -9.83 -14.81 -2.70
N PRO A 47 -8.99 -14.29 -3.62
CA PRO A 47 -7.76 -14.93 -4.09
C PRO A 47 -6.82 -15.53 -3.04
N ALA A 48 -6.79 -14.98 -1.82
CA ALA A 48 -5.92 -15.47 -0.76
C ALA A 48 -6.38 -16.82 -0.19
N PHE A 49 -7.67 -17.15 -0.31
CA PHE A 49 -8.23 -18.41 0.18
C PHE A 49 -7.66 -19.61 -0.58
N ASP A 50 -7.46 -19.45 -1.90
CA ASP A 50 -6.98 -20.52 -2.78
C ASP A 50 -5.60 -21.09 -2.40
N VAL A 51 -4.82 -20.33 -1.64
CA VAL A 51 -3.40 -20.63 -1.33
C VAL A 51 -3.11 -20.67 0.17
N SER A 52 -4.15 -20.65 1.01
CA SER A 52 -4.01 -20.61 2.46
C SER A 52 -4.38 -21.93 3.11
N ALA A 53 -3.73 -22.26 4.23
CA ALA A 53 -3.97 -23.52 4.93
C ALA A 53 -5.33 -23.56 5.63
N GLN A 54 -5.84 -22.39 6.03
CA GLN A 54 -7.17 -22.19 6.61
C GLN A 54 -7.76 -20.87 6.11
N ALA A 55 -9.09 -20.79 6.05
CA ALA A 55 -9.80 -19.57 5.72
C ALA A 55 -11.13 -19.49 6.50
N SER A 56 -11.47 -18.30 6.97
CA SER A 56 -12.70 -18.02 7.71
C SER A 56 -13.43 -16.84 7.08
N VAL A 57 -14.73 -16.99 6.87
CA VAL A 57 -15.61 -15.90 6.44
C VAL A 57 -16.40 -15.37 7.63
N GLY A 58 -16.35 -14.06 7.86
CA GLY A 58 -17.08 -13.40 8.93
C GLY A 58 -16.99 -11.87 8.86
N ALA A 59 -18.01 -11.21 9.41
CA ALA A 59 -18.01 -9.76 9.51
C ALA A 59 -16.93 -9.28 10.48
N PHE A 60 -16.18 -8.23 10.10
CA PHE A 60 -15.12 -7.67 10.94
C PHE A 60 -15.64 -7.07 12.26
N GLU A 61 -16.93 -6.75 12.33
CA GLU A 61 -17.63 -6.26 13.52
C GLU A 61 -17.88 -7.35 14.55
N ASP A 62 -17.81 -8.64 14.16
CA ASP A 62 -17.94 -9.77 15.09
C ASP A 62 -16.62 -9.98 15.85
N VAL A 63 -16.48 -9.23 16.95
CA VAL A 63 -15.30 -9.26 17.81
C VAL A 63 -14.98 -10.68 18.30
N ALA A 64 -15.98 -11.49 18.61
CA ALA A 64 -15.76 -12.85 19.11
C ALA A 64 -15.13 -13.75 18.03
N ARG A 65 -15.55 -13.60 16.77
CA ARG A 65 -14.90 -14.28 15.63
C ARG A 65 -13.49 -13.80 15.39
N ILE A 66 -13.24 -12.49 15.49
CA ILE A 66 -11.89 -11.93 15.33
C ILE A 66 -10.95 -12.46 16.43
N GLU A 67 -11.42 -12.55 17.67
CA GLU A 67 -10.64 -13.12 18.78
C GLU A 67 -10.40 -14.62 18.57
N ALA A 68 -11.41 -15.38 18.15
CA ALA A 68 -11.26 -16.81 17.82
C ALA A 68 -10.24 -17.03 16.67
N PHE A 69 -10.29 -16.19 15.65
CA PHE A 69 -9.29 -16.16 14.58
C PHE A 69 -7.90 -15.88 15.14
N ALA A 70 -7.74 -14.84 15.95
CA ALA A 70 -6.45 -14.47 16.53
C ALA A 70 -5.88 -15.58 17.44
N HIS A 71 -6.72 -16.33 18.16
CA HIS A 71 -6.28 -17.49 18.95
C HIS A 71 -5.70 -18.63 18.10
N SER A 72 -6.09 -18.75 16.83
CA SER A 72 -5.64 -19.80 15.92
C SER A 72 -4.31 -19.53 15.22
N VAL A 73 -3.72 -18.35 15.43
CA VAL A 73 -2.49 -17.91 14.75
C VAL A 73 -1.43 -17.42 15.74
N ASP A 74 -0.22 -17.20 15.26
CA ASP A 74 0.93 -16.75 16.07
C ASP A 74 1.21 -15.24 15.92
N VAL A 75 0.91 -14.68 14.74
CA VAL A 75 0.98 -13.25 14.43
C VAL A 75 -0.12 -12.89 13.44
N VAL A 76 -0.62 -11.66 13.49
CA VAL A 76 -1.64 -11.16 12.55
C VAL A 76 -1.05 -10.03 11.71
N THR A 77 -1.34 -10.04 10.42
CA THR A 77 -1.14 -8.91 9.49
C THR A 77 -2.45 -8.63 8.76
N TYR A 78 -2.48 -7.55 7.97
CA TYR A 78 -3.60 -7.18 7.12
C TYR A 78 -3.10 -6.81 5.72
N GLU A 79 -3.90 -7.13 4.72
CA GLU A 79 -3.53 -6.91 3.31
C GLU A 79 -4.12 -5.64 2.69
N PHE A 80 -5.05 -4.96 3.35
CA PHE A 80 -5.69 -3.74 2.86
C PHE A 80 -5.91 -2.71 3.98
N GLU A 81 -5.87 -1.42 3.64
CA GLU A 81 -5.95 -0.32 4.61
C GLU A 81 -7.35 -0.10 5.21
N ASN A 82 -8.40 -0.74 4.66
CA ASN A 82 -9.77 -0.56 5.15
C ASN A 82 -10.21 -1.62 6.17
N VAL A 83 -9.30 -2.48 6.67
CA VAL A 83 -9.62 -3.37 7.80
C VAL A 83 -10.10 -2.50 8.97
N PRO A 84 -11.28 -2.75 9.56
CA PRO A 84 -11.77 -1.90 10.64
C PRO A 84 -10.77 -1.85 11.79
N LEU A 85 -10.44 -0.63 12.26
CA LEU A 85 -9.48 -0.44 13.36
C LEU A 85 -9.87 -1.24 14.61
N ALA A 86 -11.17 -1.37 14.88
CA ALA A 86 -11.70 -2.16 15.98
C ALA A 86 -11.38 -3.66 15.85
N ALA A 87 -11.40 -4.22 14.63
CA ALA A 87 -11.05 -5.61 14.37
C ALA A 87 -9.54 -5.82 14.57
N ALA A 88 -8.70 -4.95 14.02
CA ALA A 88 -7.26 -5.00 14.24
C ALA A 88 -6.92 -4.86 15.73
N ALA A 89 -7.55 -3.94 16.45
CA ALA A 89 -7.36 -3.77 17.88
C ALA A 89 -7.85 -5.00 18.69
N ALA A 90 -8.94 -5.64 18.27
CA ALA A 90 -9.42 -6.87 18.91
C ALA A 90 -8.44 -8.03 18.73
N ALA A 91 -7.90 -8.22 17.52
CA ALA A 91 -6.86 -9.21 17.27
C ALA A 91 -5.59 -8.93 18.10
N ASP A 92 -5.15 -7.66 18.20
CA ASP A 92 -3.91 -7.26 18.90
C ASP A 92 -3.92 -7.56 20.41
N ARG A 93 -5.12 -7.60 21.02
CA ARG A 93 -5.31 -8.08 22.40
C ARG A 93 -4.87 -9.52 22.57
N ILE A 94 -5.07 -10.36 21.56
CA ILE A 94 -4.82 -11.81 21.60
C ILE A 94 -3.43 -12.15 21.03
N ARG A 95 -3.10 -11.66 19.83
CA ARG A 95 -1.81 -11.88 19.14
C ARG A 95 -1.29 -10.58 18.54
N PRO A 96 0.04 -10.37 18.47
CA PRO A 96 0.59 -9.15 17.87
C PRO A 96 0.05 -8.91 16.47
N VAL A 97 -0.49 -7.71 16.23
CA VAL A 97 -0.84 -7.23 14.89
C VAL A 97 0.29 -6.39 14.35
N ARG A 98 0.78 -6.75 13.16
CA ARG A 98 1.92 -6.11 12.48
C ARG A 98 1.57 -5.90 11.01
N PRO A 99 1.63 -4.65 10.49
CA PRO A 99 1.96 -3.42 11.21
C PRO A 99 0.94 -3.08 12.33
N GLY A 100 1.35 -2.26 13.31
CA GLY A 100 0.51 -1.99 14.48
C GLY A 100 -0.73 -1.12 14.18
N PRO A 101 -1.77 -1.14 15.03
CA PRO A 101 -3.02 -0.40 14.79
C PRO A 101 -2.87 1.11 14.54
N LYS A 102 -1.83 1.75 15.09
CA LYS A 102 -1.53 3.17 14.85
C LYS A 102 -1.30 3.46 13.35
N ALA A 103 -0.59 2.57 12.65
CA ALA A 103 -0.32 2.75 11.22
C ALA A 103 -1.62 2.70 10.39
N LEU A 104 -2.50 1.76 10.73
CA LEU A 104 -3.82 1.64 10.13
C LEU A 104 -4.69 2.88 10.43
N GLN A 105 -4.70 3.35 11.68
CA GLN A 105 -5.44 4.54 12.08
C GLN A 105 -5.02 5.79 11.30
N VAL A 106 -3.72 6.00 11.10
CA VAL A 106 -3.19 7.16 10.36
C VAL A 106 -3.55 7.07 8.88
N ALA A 107 -3.33 5.92 8.24
CA ALA A 107 -3.55 5.77 6.80
C ALA A 107 -5.03 5.71 6.38
N GLN A 108 -5.94 5.37 7.31
CA GLN A 108 -7.38 5.27 7.01
C GLN A 108 -8.07 6.61 6.78
N ASP A 109 -7.47 7.72 7.21
CA ASP A 109 -8.08 9.04 7.16
C ASP A 109 -7.11 10.04 6.53
N ARG A 110 -7.39 10.47 5.30
CA ARG A 110 -6.51 11.37 4.52
C ARG A 110 -6.17 12.67 5.27
N LEU A 111 -7.05 13.14 6.15
CA LEU A 111 -6.77 14.33 6.95
C LEU A 111 -5.73 14.03 8.04
N GLU A 112 -5.87 12.90 8.73
CA GLU A 112 -4.93 12.48 9.77
C GLU A 112 -3.59 12.07 9.19
N GLU A 113 -3.58 11.45 8.00
CA GLU A 113 -2.37 11.14 7.25
C GLU A 113 -1.57 12.41 6.90
N LYS A 114 -2.22 13.45 6.37
CA LYS A 114 -1.54 14.72 6.05
C LYS A 114 -1.04 15.42 7.31
N ARG A 115 -1.86 15.50 8.35
CA ARG A 115 -1.44 16.05 9.65
C ARG A 115 -0.26 15.30 10.23
N PHE A 116 -0.23 13.97 10.09
CA PHE A 116 0.87 13.14 10.53
C PHE A 116 2.15 13.47 9.75
N ALA A 117 2.10 13.53 8.42
CA ALA A 117 3.25 13.92 7.60
C ALA A 117 3.77 15.33 7.96
N GLU A 118 2.88 16.32 8.11
CA GLU A 118 3.25 17.69 8.52
C GLU A 118 3.86 17.75 9.93
N SER A 119 3.36 16.93 10.87
CA SER A 119 3.94 16.84 12.22
C SER A 119 5.39 16.32 12.20
N LEU A 120 5.76 15.62 11.14
CA LEU A 120 7.13 15.18 10.85
C LEU A 120 7.89 16.18 9.96
N GLY A 121 7.36 17.39 9.75
CA GLY A 121 7.98 18.40 8.89
C GLY A 121 8.14 17.95 7.44
N LEU A 122 7.31 17.00 6.98
CA LEU A 122 7.28 16.54 5.60
C LEU A 122 6.25 17.33 4.83
N ALA A 123 6.59 17.67 3.59
CA ALA A 123 5.73 18.47 2.73
C ALA A 123 4.58 17.62 2.18
N VAL A 124 3.39 18.21 2.12
CA VAL A 124 2.19 17.65 1.48
C VAL A 124 1.59 18.71 0.56
N ALA A 125 0.73 18.29 -0.37
CA ALA A 125 -0.11 19.21 -1.12
C ALA A 125 -0.94 20.08 -0.17
N ARG A 126 -1.03 21.39 -0.44
CA ARG A 126 -1.88 22.29 0.37
C ARG A 126 -3.31 21.75 0.41
N TYR A 127 -3.91 21.73 1.59
CA TYR A 127 -5.21 21.10 1.78
C TYR A 127 -6.09 21.81 2.80
N ALA A 128 -7.39 21.49 2.79
CA ALA A 128 -8.35 21.92 3.79
C ALA A 128 -9.40 20.84 4.04
N ALA A 129 -9.83 20.71 5.30
CA ALA A 129 -10.93 19.81 5.67
C ALA A 129 -12.27 20.38 5.19
N VAL A 130 -13.10 19.53 4.60
CA VAL A 130 -14.46 19.84 4.13
C VAL A 130 -15.40 18.82 4.73
N ASP A 131 -15.88 19.09 5.95
CA ASP A 131 -16.84 18.21 6.63
C ASP A 131 -18.30 18.50 6.22
N ARG A 132 -18.55 19.66 5.60
CA ARG A 132 -19.88 20.11 5.17
C ARG A 132 -19.78 21.16 4.06
N VAL A 133 -20.86 21.39 3.33
CA VAL A 133 -20.87 22.26 2.13
C VAL A 133 -20.56 23.73 2.47
N GLU A 134 -20.91 24.19 3.67
CA GLU A 134 -20.78 25.59 4.07
C GLU A 134 -19.31 26.04 4.20
N VAL A 135 -18.38 25.12 4.47
CA VAL A 135 -16.95 25.44 4.60
C VAL A 135 -16.20 25.38 3.28
N LEU A 136 -16.85 24.93 2.20
CA LEU A 136 -16.19 24.59 0.95
C LEU A 136 -15.66 25.81 0.20
N ALA A 137 -16.38 26.93 0.24
CA ALA A 137 -15.93 28.17 -0.39
C ALA A 137 -14.66 28.72 0.28
N ASP A 138 -14.59 28.62 1.61
CA ASP A 138 -13.44 29.06 2.40
C ASP A 138 -12.24 28.13 2.15
N ALA A 139 -12.49 26.82 2.12
CA ALA A 139 -11.49 25.81 1.76
C ALA A 139 -10.92 26.05 0.36
N ALA A 140 -11.77 26.35 -0.64
CA ALA A 140 -11.31 26.64 -2.00
C ALA A 140 -10.43 27.89 -2.06
N ARG A 141 -10.73 28.92 -1.28
CA ARG A 141 -9.89 30.12 -1.19
C ARG A 141 -8.55 29.85 -0.50
N SER A 142 -8.53 29.05 0.56
CA SER A 142 -7.29 28.73 1.28
C SER A 142 -6.38 27.79 0.49
N VAL A 143 -6.96 26.77 -0.16
CA VAL A 143 -6.23 25.77 -0.93
C VAL A 143 -5.76 26.35 -2.27
N GLY A 144 -6.60 27.14 -2.92
CA GLY A 144 -6.42 27.56 -4.31
C GLY A 144 -7.00 26.52 -5.29
N LEU A 145 -7.27 26.96 -6.51
CA LEU A 145 -7.84 26.14 -7.59
C LEU A 145 -6.91 26.16 -8.82
N PRO A 146 -6.87 25.10 -9.64
CA PRO A 146 -7.70 23.88 -9.54
C PRO A 146 -7.30 22.99 -8.36
N ALA A 147 -8.29 22.26 -7.83
CA ALA A 147 -8.14 21.35 -6.70
C ALA A 147 -8.83 20.01 -6.97
N ILE A 148 -8.58 19.04 -6.08
CA ILE A 148 -9.22 17.74 -6.06
C ILE A 148 -9.85 17.57 -4.69
N LEU A 149 -11.16 17.35 -4.65
CA LEU A 149 -11.88 17.00 -3.44
C LEU A 149 -11.87 15.47 -3.30
N LYS A 150 -11.39 14.95 -2.18
CA LYS A 150 -11.30 13.51 -1.88
C LYS A 150 -12.04 13.19 -0.59
N THR A 151 -12.86 12.15 -0.60
CA THR A 151 -13.41 11.58 0.65
C THR A 151 -12.28 11.21 1.61
N ARG A 152 -12.48 11.46 2.91
CA ARG A 152 -11.44 11.22 3.93
C ARG A 152 -11.09 9.74 4.07
N ARG A 153 -12.06 8.85 3.87
CA ARG A 153 -11.94 7.41 4.09
C ARG A 153 -12.53 6.65 2.90
N PHE A 154 -12.11 5.41 2.72
CA PHE A 154 -12.64 4.46 1.73
C PHE A 154 -12.49 4.88 0.26
N GLY A 155 -11.79 5.97 -0.05
CA GLY A 155 -11.42 6.35 -1.42
C GLY A 155 -10.19 5.57 -1.88
N TYR A 156 -10.26 4.92 -3.04
CA TYR A 156 -9.18 4.12 -3.64
C TYR A 156 -9.30 4.14 -5.17
N ASP A 157 -8.19 3.96 -5.90
CA ASP A 157 -8.17 3.82 -7.37
C ASP A 157 -9.00 4.92 -8.09
N GLY A 158 -8.88 6.16 -7.61
CA GLY A 158 -9.62 7.31 -8.14
C GLY A 158 -11.11 7.38 -7.80
N LYS A 159 -11.64 6.50 -6.95
CA LYS A 159 -13.01 6.57 -6.42
C LYS A 159 -13.10 7.49 -5.20
N GLY A 160 -14.26 8.10 -5.01
CA GLY A 160 -14.48 9.04 -3.91
C GLY A 160 -13.67 10.32 -4.05
N GLN A 161 -13.42 10.75 -5.28
CA GLN A 161 -12.77 12.04 -5.57
C GLN A 161 -13.42 12.75 -6.75
N ALA A 162 -13.34 14.08 -6.75
CA ALA A 162 -13.89 14.94 -7.80
C ALA A 162 -12.97 16.15 -8.03
N THR A 163 -12.76 16.51 -9.29
CA THR A 163 -12.03 17.73 -9.66
C THR A 163 -12.88 18.96 -9.37
N VAL A 164 -12.24 20.01 -8.84
CA VAL A 164 -12.82 21.33 -8.61
C VAL A 164 -12.00 22.34 -9.40
N ALA A 165 -12.46 22.75 -10.59
CA ALA A 165 -11.73 23.72 -11.39
C ALA A 165 -12.05 25.17 -10.98
N THR A 166 -13.30 25.44 -10.57
CA THR A 166 -13.76 26.76 -10.12
C THR A 166 -14.55 26.66 -8.82
N ALA A 167 -14.80 27.80 -8.17
CA ALA A 167 -15.54 27.87 -6.91
C ALA A 167 -17.00 27.40 -7.07
N GLU A 168 -17.61 27.68 -8.22
CA GLU A 168 -18.96 27.29 -8.58
C GLU A 168 -19.10 25.77 -8.72
N GLU A 169 -18.03 25.08 -9.15
CA GLU A 169 -18.03 23.63 -9.29
C GLU A 169 -17.86 22.89 -7.97
N ALA A 170 -17.36 23.56 -6.93
CA ALA A 170 -17.02 22.94 -5.67
C ALA A 170 -18.23 22.25 -5.04
N ALA A 171 -19.40 22.92 -4.99
CA ALA A 171 -20.61 22.35 -4.42
C ALA A 171 -21.04 21.06 -5.17
N ARG A 172 -20.96 21.06 -6.50
CA ARG A 172 -21.24 19.89 -7.34
C ARG A 172 -20.24 18.76 -7.09
N ALA A 173 -18.96 19.07 -6.89
CA ALA A 173 -17.95 18.08 -6.53
C ALA A 173 -18.24 17.44 -5.16
N PHE A 174 -18.73 18.23 -4.18
CA PHE A 174 -19.12 17.71 -2.86
C PHE A 174 -20.32 16.77 -2.94
N GLU A 175 -21.31 17.10 -3.78
CA GLU A 175 -22.43 16.18 -4.10
C GLU A 175 -21.93 14.90 -4.80
N ALA A 176 -21.00 15.02 -5.75
CA ALA A 176 -20.46 13.88 -6.49
C ALA A 176 -19.69 12.88 -5.60
N VAL A 177 -19.09 13.35 -4.50
CA VAL A 177 -18.46 12.49 -3.49
C VAL A 177 -19.43 12.07 -2.37
N GLY A 178 -20.74 12.26 -2.56
CA GLY A 178 -21.79 11.79 -1.66
C GLY A 178 -21.94 12.61 -0.38
N ARG A 179 -21.50 13.88 -0.38
CA ARG A 179 -21.52 14.78 0.80
C ARG A 179 -20.81 14.20 2.02
N MET A 180 -19.84 13.32 1.79
CA MET A 180 -19.04 12.71 2.84
C MET A 180 -17.95 13.68 3.32
N ALA A 181 -17.53 13.52 4.57
CA ALA A 181 -16.39 14.26 5.10
C ALA A 181 -15.17 14.06 4.18
N SER A 182 -14.60 15.16 3.72
CA SER A 182 -13.64 15.21 2.61
C SER A 182 -12.44 16.11 2.92
N VAL A 183 -11.40 16.00 2.10
CA VAL A 183 -10.26 16.91 2.06
C VAL A 183 -10.20 17.51 0.66
N LEU A 184 -10.14 18.83 0.59
CA LEU A 184 -9.83 19.54 -0.65
C LEU A 184 -8.32 19.71 -0.75
N GLU A 185 -7.72 19.24 -1.83
CA GLU A 185 -6.26 19.27 -2.04
C GLU A 185 -5.93 20.06 -3.30
N ALA A 186 -4.92 20.93 -3.23
CA ALA A 186 -4.45 21.66 -4.40
C ALA A 186 -3.96 20.66 -5.46
N ARG A 187 -4.32 20.92 -6.73
CA ARG A 187 -3.75 20.15 -7.83
C ARG A 187 -2.28 20.50 -7.94
N ILE A 188 -1.43 19.48 -7.90
CA ILE A 188 0.03 19.64 -7.96
C ILE A 188 0.49 19.52 -9.42
N ASP A 189 1.34 20.44 -9.84
CA ASP A 189 2.11 20.33 -11.07
C ASP A 189 3.44 19.65 -10.74
N PHE A 190 3.48 18.34 -10.95
CA PHE A 190 4.64 17.49 -10.64
C PHE A 190 5.24 16.92 -11.92
N ALA A 191 6.56 16.70 -11.93
CA ALA A 191 7.25 16.15 -13.07
C ALA A 191 6.95 14.66 -13.25
N PHE A 192 6.92 13.91 -12.15
CA PHE A 192 6.51 12.50 -12.13
C PHE A 192 6.19 12.01 -10.72
N GLU A 193 5.59 10.82 -10.64
CA GLU A 193 5.27 10.15 -9.38
C GLU A 193 6.25 9.03 -9.09
N VAL A 194 6.62 8.87 -7.83
CA VAL A 194 7.44 7.77 -7.34
C VAL A 194 6.83 7.18 -6.08
N SER A 195 7.30 6.01 -5.68
CA SER A 195 6.94 5.44 -4.37
C SER A 195 8.17 4.86 -3.70
N VAL A 196 8.40 5.18 -2.44
CA VAL A 196 9.45 4.54 -1.64
C VAL A 196 8.86 3.32 -0.95
N LEU A 197 9.46 2.15 -1.16
CA LEU A 197 9.11 0.91 -0.46
C LEU A 197 10.14 0.67 0.64
N VAL A 198 9.74 0.92 1.89
CA VAL A 198 10.56 0.67 3.07
C VAL A 198 10.06 -0.57 3.79
N VAL A 199 10.96 -1.50 4.10
CA VAL A 199 10.69 -2.59 5.05
C VAL A 199 11.39 -2.28 6.36
N ARG A 200 10.66 -2.38 7.47
CA ARG A 200 11.19 -2.19 8.82
C ARG A 200 11.00 -3.46 9.64
N SER A 201 12.09 -4.00 10.19
CA SER A 201 12.08 -5.19 11.04
C SER A 201 11.53 -4.86 12.44
N LEU A 202 11.29 -5.90 13.23
CA LEU A 202 10.82 -5.77 14.60
C LEU A 202 11.85 -5.06 15.51
N GLU A 203 13.13 -5.23 15.22
CA GLU A 203 14.27 -4.57 15.88
C GLU A 203 14.50 -3.14 15.36
N GLY A 204 13.70 -2.69 14.39
CA GLY A 204 13.80 -1.35 13.80
C GLY A 204 14.86 -1.18 12.73
N LYS A 205 15.41 -2.27 12.18
CA LYS A 205 16.28 -2.19 11.00
C LYS A 205 15.43 -1.88 9.77
N THR A 206 15.89 -0.96 8.93
CA THR A 206 15.21 -0.59 7.69
C THR A 206 16.01 -1.04 6.47
N ALA A 207 15.32 -1.52 5.44
CA ALA A 207 15.87 -1.70 4.10
C ALA A 207 14.91 -1.09 3.06
N PHE A 208 15.46 -0.69 1.92
CA PHE A 208 14.74 0.00 0.85
C PHE A 208 14.92 -0.73 -0.46
N TYR A 209 13.82 -0.91 -1.20
CA TYR A 209 13.90 -1.29 -2.61
C TYR A 209 14.23 -0.06 -3.47
N ASP A 210 14.73 -0.30 -4.68
CA ASP A 210 14.84 0.75 -5.70
C ASP A 210 13.50 1.47 -5.87
N ILE A 211 13.55 2.79 -6.00
CA ILE A 211 12.35 3.63 -6.12
C ILE A 211 11.82 3.52 -7.56
N PRO A 212 10.60 2.98 -7.79
CA PRO A 212 9.96 2.99 -9.10
C PRO A 212 9.46 4.37 -9.51
N LEU A 213 9.55 4.65 -10.81
CA LEU A 213 8.72 5.63 -11.49
C LEU A 213 7.33 5.04 -11.70
N ASN A 214 6.29 5.71 -11.22
CA ASN A 214 4.91 5.24 -11.30
C ASN A 214 4.12 6.06 -12.32
N THR A 215 3.29 5.39 -13.10
CA THR A 215 2.35 6.02 -14.04
C THR A 215 0.94 5.53 -13.74
N HIS A 216 0.03 6.48 -13.53
CA HIS A 216 -1.38 6.23 -13.25
C HIS A 216 -2.25 6.59 -14.47
N THR A 217 -3.26 5.76 -14.74
CA THR A 217 -4.29 6.03 -15.76
C THR A 217 -5.65 5.96 -15.09
N GLY A 218 -6.42 7.06 -15.15
CA GLY A 218 -7.73 7.12 -14.50
C GLY A 218 -7.70 6.96 -12.97
N GLY A 219 -6.59 7.32 -12.32
CA GLY A 219 -6.40 7.14 -10.88
C GLY A 219 -6.00 5.73 -10.45
N ILE A 220 -5.71 4.83 -11.40
CA ILE A 220 -5.25 3.46 -11.13
C ILE A 220 -3.81 3.32 -11.60
N LEU A 221 -2.94 2.70 -10.78
CA LEU A 221 -1.56 2.43 -11.16
C LEU A 221 -1.53 1.55 -12.42
N ALA A 222 -0.98 2.07 -13.51
CA ALA A 222 -0.85 1.36 -14.77
C ALA A 222 0.54 0.70 -14.89
N ARG A 223 1.61 1.44 -14.59
CA ARG A 223 2.99 0.96 -14.74
C ARG A 223 3.89 1.42 -13.59
N SER A 224 4.84 0.57 -13.22
CA SER A 224 5.98 0.89 -12.33
C SER A 224 7.28 0.47 -13.00
N VAL A 225 8.21 1.41 -13.16
CA VAL A 225 9.49 1.20 -13.85
C VAL A 225 10.65 1.42 -12.89
N VAL A 226 11.58 0.45 -12.82
CA VAL A 226 12.84 0.57 -12.07
C VAL A 226 14.04 0.34 -13.00
N PRO A 227 15.11 1.15 -12.87
CA PRO A 227 15.26 2.28 -11.94
C PRO A 227 14.40 3.50 -12.34
N SER A 228 14.08 4.35 -11.36
CA SER A 228 13.52 5.69 -11.62
C SER A 228 14.58 6.66 -12.16
N PRO A 229 14.18 7.80 -12.75
CA PRO A 229 15.12 8.83 -13.20
C PRO A 229 15.74 9.67 -12.07
N LEU A 230 15.44 9.37 -10.79
CA LEU A 230 15.95 10.13 -9.66
C LEU A 230 17.47 9.97 -9.51
N ALA A 231 18.15 11.08 -9.22
CA ALA A 231 19.55 11.08 -8.85
C ALA A 231 19.76 10.43 -7.46
N ALA A 232 21.00 10.02 -7.17
CA ALA A 232 21.29 9.24 -5.95
C ALA A 232 20.98 10.00 -4.65
N ASP A 233 21.22 11.31 -4.62
CA ASP A 233 20.89 12.20 -3.50
C ASP A 233 19.38 12.39 -3.33
N GLU A 234 18.63 12.46 -4.42
CA GLU A 234 17.16 12.51 -4.41
C GLU A 234 16.56 11.20 -3.90
N GLN A 235 17.11 10.06 -4.33
CA GLN A 235 16.72 8.74 -3.81
C GLN A 235 16.98 8.65 -2.31
N ALA A 236 18.16 9.06 -1.85
CA ALA A 236 18.50 9.07 -0.43
C ALA A 236 17.58 9.99 0.38
N SER A 237 17.22 11.16 -0.17
CA SER A 237 16.27 12.10 0.44
C SER A 237 14.88 11.48 0.60
N ALA A 238 14.32 10.90 -0.46
CA ALA A 238 13.03 10.22 -0.42
C ALA A 238 13.03 9.03 0.56
N GLN A 239 14.11 8.23 0.58
CA GLN A 239 14.27 7.15 1.54
C GLN A 239 14.32 7.65 2.99
N ALA A 240 15.01 8.75 3.26
CA ALA A 240 15.05 9.37 4.59
C ALA A 240 13.67 9.85 5.05
N MET A 241 12.87 10.43 4.15
CA MET A 241 11.47 10.81 4.46
C MET A 241 10.63 9.58 4.83
N ALA A 242 10.73 8.49 4.06
CA ALA A 242 10.01 7.25 4.33
C ALA A 242 10.48 6.57 5.63
N ALA A 243 11.79 6.59 5.93
CA ALA A 243 12.36 6.10 7.19
C ALA A 243 11.74 6.84 8.40
N ARG A 244 11.68 8.17 8.32
CA ARG A 244 11.11 9.03 9.37
C ARG A 244 9.65 8.71 9.63
N ILE A 245 8.86 8.47 8.58
CA ILE A 245 7.46 8.03 8.69
C ILE A 245 7.38 6.66 9.38
N ALA A 246 8.16 5.67 8.90
CA ALA A 246 8.16 4.33 9.46
C ALA A 246 8.55 4.31 10.94
N ASP A 247 9.56 5.10 11.33
CA ASP A 247 10.00 5.20 12.72
C ASP A 247 8.95 5.88 13.62
N ALA A 248 8.34 6.98 13.17
CA ALA A 248 7.30 7.67 13.93
C ALA A 248 6.02 6.82 14.13
N LEU A 249 5.76 5.89 13.21
CA LEU A 249 4.69 4.90 13.33
C LEU A 249 5.07 3.70 14.20
N GLY A 250 6.35 3.51 14.54
CA GLY A 250 6.84 2.27 15.15
C GLY A 250 6.59 1.06 14.23
N TYR A 251 6.73 1.27 12.93
CA TYR A 251 6.24 0.37 11.90
C TYR A 251 7.01 -0.96 11.86
N VAL A 252 6.31 -2.07 11.56
CA VAL A 252 6.91 -3.40 11.34
C VAL A 252 6.26 -4.02 10.11
N GLY A 253 7.06 -4.38 9.11
CA GLY A 253 6.61 -4.82 7.79
C GLY A 253 7.02 -3.85 6.69
N VAL A 254 6.38 -3.99 5.53
CA VAL A 254 6.53 -3.10 4.37
C VAL A 254 5.54 -1.94 4.44
N LEU A 255 6.02 -0.72 4.25
CA LEU A 255 5.27 0.53 4.08
C LEU A 255 5.62 1.10 2.69
N ALA A 256 4.61 1.52 1.94
CA ALA A 256 4.83 2.33 0.75
C ALA A 256 4.47 3.79 1.05
N VAL A 257 5.35 4.70 0.61
CA VAL A 257 5.14 6.14 0.68
C VAL A 257 5.12 6.68 -0.74
N GLU A 258 3.95 7.08 -1.22
CA GLU A 258 3.80 7.69 -2.53
C GLU A 258 4.19 9.16 -2.50
N MET A 259 4.92 9.61 -3.50
CA MET A 259 5.43 10.98 -3.56
C MET A 259 5.26 11.58 -4.96
N PHE A 260 4.91 12.86 -5.00
CA PHE A 260 5.06 13.70 -6.18
C PHE A 260 6.45 14.30 -6.19
N TYR A 261 7.17 14.14 -7.30
CA TYR A 261 8.45 14.80 -7.51
C TYR A 261 8.27 16.10 -8.32
N LEU A 262 8.72 17.22 -7.76
CA LEU A 262 8.52 18.57 -8.31
C LEU A 262 9.69 19.06 -9.18
N GLY A 263 10.83 18.36 -9.21
CA GLY A 263 12.06 18.84 -9.85
C GLY A 263 12.94 19.68 -8.92
N ASN A 264 13.67 20.65 -9.48
CA ASN A 264 14.65 21.53 -8.80
C ASN A 264 14.04 22.52 -7.78
N ALA A 265 13.09 22.08 -6.96
CA ALA A 265 12.55 22.83 -5.83
C ALA A 265 13.40 22.57 -4.57
N PRO A 266 13.44 23.51 -3.60
CA PRO A 266 14.11 23.28 -2.31
C PRO A 266 13.59 22.06 -1.53
N GLN A 267 12.31 21.71 -1.76
CA GLN A 267 11.70 20.48 -1.30
C GLN A 267 11.17 19.74 -2.54
N PRO A 268 11.95 18.82 -3.12
CA PRO A 268 11.63 18.21 -4.40
C PRO A 268 10.51 17.17 -4.30
N PHE A 269 10.09 16.79 -3.10
CA PHE A 269 9.07 15.77 -2.87
C PHE A 269 7.91 16.29 -2.03
N LEU A 270 6.69 15.96 -2.46
CA LEU A 270 5.48 16.04 -1.63
C LEU A 270 4.98 14.63 -1.34
N ILE A 271 4.65 14.34 -0.09
CA ILE A 271 3.96 13.10 0.28
C ILE A 271 2.53 13.16 -0.29
N ASN A 272 2.18 12.17 -1.11
CA ASN A 272 0.84 11.99 -1.65
C ASN A 272 -0.04 11.19 -0.68
N GLU A 273 0.37 9.95 -0.40
CA GLU A 273 -0.33 9.03 0.51
C GLU A 273 0.60 7.95 1.09
N LEU A 274 0.16 7.30 2.16
CA LEU A 274 0.84 6.20 2.84
C LEU A 274 0.01 4.92 2.70
N ALA A 275 0.61 3.84 2.19
CA ALA A 275 -0.01 2.53 2.18
C ALA A 275 0.69 1.63 3.22
N PRO A 276 0.09 1.41 4.41
CA PRO A 276 0.69 0.63 5.50
C PRO A 276 0.57 -0.88 5.23
N ARG A 277 1.06 -1.31 4.08
CA ARG A 277 1.04 -2.69 3.59
C ARG A 277 2.02 -2.84 2.44
N VAL A 278 2.17 -4.08 1.96
CA VAL A 278 2.71 -4.34 0.62
C VAL A 278 1.90 -3.58 -0.44
N HIS A 279 2.59 -3.12 -1.48
CA HIS A 279 2.04 -2.15 -2.42
C HIS A 279 2.14 -2.60 -3.87
N ASN A 280 1.19 -2.12 -4.69
CA ASN A 280 1.10 -2.45 -6.11
C ASN A 280 2.37 -2.05 -6.88
N SER A 281 2.91 -0.87 -6.58
CA SER A 281 4.16 -0.37 -7.17
C SER A 281 5.40 -1.18 -6.81
N GLY A 282 5.30 -2.13 -5.87
CA GLY A 282 6.39 -3.04 -5.52
C GLY A 282 6.25 -4.44 -6.12
N HIS A 283 5.25 -4.72 -6.95
CA HIS A 283 5.05 -6.07 -7.48
C HIS A 283 6.23 -6.56 -8.33
N TRP A 284 6.93 -5.64 -9.00
CA TRP A 284 8.17 -5.92 -9.73
C TRP A 284 9.23 -6.65 -8.89
N THR A 285 9.22 -6.48 -7.55
CA THR A 285 10.17 -7.12 -6.64
C THR A 285 10.01 -8.64 -6.57
N LEU A 286 8.88 -9.20 -7.03
CA LEU A 286 8.69 -10.65 -7.13
C LEU A 286 9.67 -11.29 -8.11
N ASP A 287 10.00 -10.59 -9.20
CA ASP A 287 10.69 -11.16 -10.34
C ASP A 287 12.07 -10.54 -10.58
N ALA A 288 12.33 -9.34 -10.04
CA ALA A 288 13.60 -8.64 -10.22
C ALA A 288 14.46 -8.54 -8.95
N CYS A 289 14.00 -9.03 -7.79
CA CYS A 289 14.75 -9.06 -6.54
C CYS A 289 14.90 -10.50 -6.03
N ALA A 290 15.99 -10.77 -5.30
CA ALA A 290 16.16 -12.06 -4.64
C ALA A 290 15.11 -12.30 -3.53
N VAL A 291 14.70 -11.24 -2.82
CA VAL A 291 13.64 -11.27 -1.81
C VAL A 291 12.62 -10.18 -2.11
N SER A 292 11.39 -10.60 -2.43
CA SER A 292 10.29 -9.68 -2.77
C SER A 292 9.78 -8.92 -1.54
N GLN A 293 9.04 -7.82 -1.78
CA GLN A 293 8.38 -7.08 -0.70
C GLN A 293 7.47 -7.98 0.16
N PHE A 294 6.87 -9.02 -0.42
CA PHE A 294 5.95 -9.91 0.28
C PHE A 294 6.70 -10.80 1.26
N GLU A 295 7.82 -11.36 0.80
CA GLU A 295 8.68 -12.17 1.65
C GLU A 295 9.33 -11.32 2.74
N ASN A 296 9.80 -10.12 2.41
CA ASN A 296 10.37 -9.21 3.41
C ASN A 296 9.31 -8.71 4.41
N HIS A 297 8.06 -8.51 3.99
CA HIS A 297 6.95 -8.25 4.90
C HIS A 297 6.76 -9.43 5.86
N VAL A 298 6.66 -10.67 5.34
CA VAL A 298 6.52 -11.89 6.15
C VAL A 298 7.67 -12.04 7.15
N ARG A 299 8.92 -11.86 6.69
CA ARG A 299 10.11 -11.92 7.55
C ARG A 299 10.01 -10.89 8.67
N ALA A 300 9.72 -9.64 8.34
CA ALA A 300 9.61 -8.55 9.31
C ALA A 300 8.55 -8.82 10.37
N ILE A 301 7.34 -9.25 9.98
CA ILE A 301 6.27 -9.52 10.95
C ILE A 301 6.52 -10.79 11.77
N ALA A 302 7.25 -11.76 11.22
CA ALA A 302 7.65 -12.99 11.93
C ALA A 302 8.90 -12.80 12.81
N GLY A 303 9.52 -11.61 12.82
CA GLY A 303 10.76 -11.34 13.58
C GLY A 303 12.02 -11.97 12.96
N TRP A 304 11.99 -12.31 11.67
CA TRP A 304 13.16 -12.82 10.95
C TRP A 304 14.04 -11.67 10.44
N PRO A 305 15.34 -11.92 10.22
CA PRO A 305 16.20 -10.97 9.52
C PRO A 305 15.65 -10.61 8.14
N LEU A 306 15.73 -9.33 7.78
CA LEU A 306 15.37 -8.85 6.45
C LEU A 306 16.29 -9.48 5.40
N GLY A 307 15.71 -9.80 4.24
CA GLY A 307 16.43 -10.23 3.06
C GLY A 307 16.91 -9.05 2.21
N PRO A 308 17.81 -9.29 1.25
CA PRO A 308 18.32 -8.28 0.32
C PRO A 308 17.20 -7.63 -0.49
N THR A 309 17.31 -6.33 -0.73
CA THR A 309 16.34 -5.53 -1.49
C THR A 309 16.87 -5.09 -2.85
N GLU A 310 18.12 -5.43 -3.16
CA GLU A 310 18.76 -5.11 -4.43
C GLU A 310 18.11 -5.87 -5.57
N ARG A 311 17.84 -5.17 -6.66
CA ARG A 311 17.35 -5.77 -7.90
C ARG A 311 18.51 -6.39 -8.69
N HIS A 312 18.31 -7.56 -9.28
CA HIS A 312 19.27 -8.19 -10.19
C HIS A 312 19.02 -7.82 -11.66
N CYS A 313 17.84 -7.29 -11.99
CA CYS A 313 17.45 -6.81 -13.31
C CYS A 313 16.82 -5.40 -13.23
N ASP A 314 16.81 -4.66 -14.33
CA ASP A 314 15.86 -3.56 -14.50
C ASP A 314 14.48 -4.17 -14.77
N ALA A 315 13.40 -3.49 -14.39
CA ALA A 315 12.06 -4.05 -14.48
C ALA A 315 11.00 -3.02 -14.84
N GLU A 316 10.01 -3.47 -15.61
CA GLU A 316 8.79 -2.75 -15.85
C GLU A 316 7.60 -3.64 -15.52
N MET A 317 6.85 -3.27 -14.49
CA MET A 317 5.61 -3.91 -14.14
C MET A 317 4.43 -3.17 -14.77
N GLU A 318 3.55 -3.90 -15.46
CA GLU A 318 2.29 -3.43 -16.05
C GLU A 318 1.11 -4.13 -15.35
N ASN A 319 0.12 -3.35 -14.90
CA ASN A 319 -1.10 -3.91 -14.31
C ASN A 319 -2.03 -4.43 -15.39
N LEU A 320 -2.67 -5.58 -15.14
CA LEU A 320 -3.72 -6.11 -16.00
C LEU A 320 -5.07 -5.75 -15.37
N ILE A 321 -5.73 -4.70 -15.89
CA ILE A 321 -7.00 -4.18 -15.37
C ILE A 321 -8.18 -4.70 -16.19
N GLY A 322 -9.15 -5.33 -15.52
CA GLY A 322 -10.36 -5.80 -16.16
C GLY A 322 -10.06 -6.73 -17.34
N ALA A 323 -10.40 -6.29 -18.55
CA ALA A 323 -10.23 -7.05 -19.79
C ALA A 323 -8.77 -7.20 -20.23
N ASP A 324 -7.82 -6.42 -19.70
CA ASP A 324 -6.40 -6.57 -20.05
C ASP A 324 -5.86 -7.97 -19.70
N VAL A 325 -6.50 -8.65 -18.74
CA VAL A 325 -6.15 -10.03 -18.36
C VAL A 325 -6.36 -11.04 -19.48
N GLU A 326 -7.20 -10.74 -20.47
CA GLU A 326 -7.46 -11.63 -21.61
C GLU A 326 -6.21 -11.79 -22.51
N ARG A 327 -5.22 -10.90 -22.36
CA ARG A 327 -3.89 -11.01 -22.99
C ARG A 327 -3.00 -12.08 -22.36
N TRP A 328 -3.46 -12.80 -21.33
CA TRP A 328 -2.63 -13.72 -20.53
C TRP A 328 -1.85 -14.73 -21.38
N LEU A 329 -2.45 -15.28 -22.45
CA LEU A 329 -1.78 -16.31 -23.27
C LEU A 329 -0.61 -15.73 -24.07
N GLU A 330 -0.78 -14.52 -24.61
CA GLU A 330 0.29 -13.78 -25.28
C GLU A 330 1.41 -13.43 -24.29
N LEU A 331 1.03 -12.85 -23.15
CA LEU A 331 1.98 -12.43 -22.11
C LEU A 331 2.74 -13.60 -21.49
N ALA A 332 2.12 -14.77 -21.38
CA ALA A 332 2.76 -15.99 -20.89
C ALA A 332 3.85 -16.51 -21.84
N GLY A 333 3.74 -16.20 -23.14
CA GLY A 333 4.75 -16.54 -24.15
C GLY A 333 5.80 -15.44 -24.38
N GLU A 334 5.66 -14.28 -23.76
CA GLU A 334 6.55 -13.14 -23.96
C GLU A 334 7.93 -13.40 -23.31
N PRO A 335 9.05 -13.34 -24.07
CA PRO A 335 10.37 -13.54 -23.50
C PRO A 335 10.69 -12.51 -22.41
N MET A 336 11.30 -12.95 -21.32
CA MET A 336 11.66 -12.11 -20.17
C MET A 336 10.46 -11.41 -19.51
N ALA A 337 9.24 -11.92 -19.67
CA ALA A 337 8.06 -11.48 -18.96
C ALA A 337 7.66 -12.50 -17.87
N ALA A 338 7.41 -12.03 -16.66
CA ALA A 338 6.85 -12.81 -15.57
C ALA A 338 5.39 -12.42 -15.36
N LEU A 339 4.47 -13.33 -15.70
CA LEU A 339 3.04 -13.12 -15.61
C LEU A 339 2.50 -13.61 -14.26
N HIS A 340 1.74 -12.75 -13.58
CA HIS A 340 1.05 -13.06 -12.32
C HIS A 340 -0.46 -12.84 -12.47
N ILE A 341 -1.24 -13.92 -12.42
CA ILE A 341 -2.71 -13.87 -12.47
C ILE A 341 -3.28 -14.17 -11.08
N TYR A 342 -4.15 -13.29 -10.57
CA TYR A 342 -4.60 -13.37 -9.19
C TYR A 342 -5.73 -14.37 -8.93
N GLY A 343 -6.23 -15.09 -9.95
CA GLY A 343 -7.31 -16.08 -9.78
C GLY A 343 -8.69 -15.48 -9.50
N LYS A 344 -8.90 -14.18 -9.74
CA LYS A 344 -10.21 -13.53 -9.58
C LYS A 344 -11.19 -14.07 -10.63
N ARG A 345 -12.32 -14.65 -10.18
CA ARG A 345 -13.31 -15.33 -11.06
C ARG A 345 -13.98 -14.43 -12.11
N HIS A 346 -14.04 -13.11 -11.87
CA HIS A 346 -14.74 -12.17 -12.75
C HIS A 346 -13.89 -10.92 -13.03
N ALA A 347 -13.56 -10.72 -14.30
CA ALA A 347 -13.02 -9.46 -14.81
C ALA A 347 -14.12 -8.38 -14.78
N ARG A 348 -13.78 -7.19 -14.29
CA ARG A 348 -14.65 -6.00 -14.30
C ARG A 348 -13.80 -4.76 -14.55
N ALA A 349 -14.37 -3.73 -15.15
CA ALA A 349 -13.68 -2.46 -15.37
C ALA A 349 -13.09 -1.92 -14.05
N GLY A 350 -11.83 -1.48 -14.09
CA GLY A 350 -11.10 -0.98 -12.93
C GLY A 350 -10.62 -2.05 -11.93
N ARG A 351 -10.95 -3.34 -12.12
CA ARG A 351 -10.50 -4.41 -11.21
C ARG A 351 -9.11 -4.89 -11.61
N LYS A 352 -8.13 -4.82 -10.71
CA LYS A 352 -6.79 -5.42 -10.89
C LYS A 352 -6.90 -6.95 -10.94
N MET A 353 -6.64 -7.56 -12.10
CA MET A 353 -6.79 -9.00 -12.33
C MET A 353 -5.46 -9.76 -12.30
N GLY A 354 -4.37 -9.06 -12.57
CA GLY A 354 -3.00 -9.59 -12.56
C GLY A 354 -1.99 -8.47 -12.78
N HIS A 355 -0.74 -8.84 -12.97
CA HIS A 355 0.30 -7.97 -13.49
C HIS A 355 1.28 -8.79 -14.34
N VAL A 356 2.05 -8.11 -15.18
CA VAL A 356 3.19 -8.69 -15.88
C VAL A 356 4.42 -7.85 -15.59
N THR A 357 5.53 -8.50 -15.21
CA THR A 357 6.82 -7.85 -15.00
C THR A 357 7.76 -8.19 -16.15
N ARG A 358 8.16 -7.20 -16.95
CA ARG A 358 9.16 -7.35 -18.01
C ARG A 358 10.54 -7.04 -17.47
N LEU A 359 11.44 -8.01 -17.56
CA LEU A 359 12.81 -7.93 -17.04
C LEU A 359 13.77 -7.51 -18.14
N LYS A 360 14.65 -6.57 -17.83
CA LYS A 360 15.72 -6.10 -18.72
C LYS A 360 17.08 -6.32 -18.05
N PRO A 361 18.11 -6.77 -18.79
CA PRO A 361 19.46 -6.86 -18.24
C PRO A 361 19.91 -5.51 -17.68
N ARG A 362 20.62 -5.52 -16.54
CA ARG A 362 21.28 -4.31 -16.04
C ARG A 362 22.43 -3.95 -16.98
N PRO A 363 22.63 -2.67 -17.31
CA PRO A 363 23.87 -2.23 -17.93
C PRO A 363 25.06 -2.69 -17.06
N PRO A 364 26.16 -3.20 -17.66
CA PRO A 364 27.37 -3.47 -16.89
C PRO A 364 27.83 -2.18 -16.21
N PHE A 365 28.25 -2.31 -14.95
CA PHE A 365 28.75 -1.20 -14.12
C PHE A 365 30.00 -0.53 -14.70
#